data_AF-A0A316VCI3-F1
#
_entry.id   AF-A0A316VCI3-F1
#
_cell.length_a   1.000
_cell.length_b   1.000
_cell.length_c   1.000
_cell.angle_alpha   90.00
_cell.angle_beta   90.00
_cell.angle_gamma   90.00
#
_symmetry.space_group_name_H-M   'P 1'
#
loop_
_entity.id
_entity.type
_entity.pdbx_description
1 polymer ?
#
loop_
_entity_poly.entity_id
_entity_poly.type
_entity_poly.pdbx_seq_one_letter_code
_entity_poly.pdbx_strand_id
1 'polypeptide(L)'
;MSSLTVSLLIFSALFASSVVVCMDPPLPKVYTRPISPGKTPEEHAEKVKKAKIERDQNYNRLWKGANIHWSYEESVEAAEKAGVGPGNTHHKEWIKKYGEQQRAQHNFKRHKRMSKILKDHSEVSKALYERSRALKRIPSHIQSQMDQLKNKGKHDQRLKEDHDYEFYVKRRKRNQESDVLSGVIFANEIFLEKHGHQ
;
A
#
# COMPACT_ATOMS: atom_id res chain seq x y z
N MET A 1 37.92 -0.23 -69.72
CA MET A 1 38.52 1.12 -69.70
C MET A 1 37.95 1.89 -70.90
N SER A 2 37.63 3.17 -70.70
CA SER A 2 37.00 4.14 -71.62
C SER A 2 35.47 4.32 -71.48
N SER A 3 35.10 5.32 -70.65
CA SER A 3 33.97 6.27 -70.71
C SER A 3 32.59 5.82 -71.20
N LEU A 4 31.45 5.85 -70.48
CA LEU A 4 30.89 6.78 -69.46
C LEU A 4 31.13 8.27 -69.81
N THR A 5 30.17 9.17 -69.93
CA THR A 5 28.69 9.26 -69.95
C THR A 5 28.43 10.79 -70.03
N VAL A 6 27.15 11.16 -70.17
CA VAL A 6 26.56 12.43 -69.70
C VAL A 6 26.55 13.60 -70.68
N SER A 7 25.37 13.73 -71.31
CA SER A 7 24.41 14.83 -71.18
C SER A 7 24.88 16.29 -70.99
N LEU A 8 24.00 17.16 -71.51
CA LEU A 8 23.54 18.44 -70.95
C LEU A 8 23.99 19.69 -71.73
N LEU A 9 23.03 20.35 -72.40
CA LEU A 9 22.54 21.73 -72.13
C LEU A 9 21.97 22.37 -73.41
N ILE A 10 20.64 22.43 -73.57
CA ILE A 10 19.73 23.57 -73.28
C ILE A 10 20.07 24.84 -74.08
N PHE A 11 19.15 25.35 -74.93
CA PHE A 11 18.40 26.62 -74.69
C PHE A 11 17.58 27.14 -75.88
N SER A 12 16.55 27.92 -75.49
CA SER A 12 15.70 28.85 -76.25
C SER A 12 14.51 28.21 -76.98
N ALA A 13 13.29 28.16 -76.42
CA ALA A 13 12.39 29.25 -76.00
C ALA A 13 11.96 30.15 -77.17
N LEU A 14 10.68 30.08 -77.55
CA LEU A 14 9.70 31.13 -77.21
C LEU A 14 8.33 30.95 -77.89
N PHE A 15 7.32 31.44 -77.17
CA PHE A 15 5.97 31.85 -77.57
C PHE A 15 4.91 30.78 -77.90
N ALA A 16 4.11 30.47 -76.86
CA ALA A 16 2.68 30.26 -77.03
C ALA A 16 1.93 30.95 -75.87
N SER A 17 1.32 32.09 -76.18
CA SER A 17 0.27 32.69 -75.36
C SER A 17 -1.04 31.97 -75.68
N SER A 18 -1.73 31.43 -74.67
CA SER A 18 -3.19 31.30 -74.66
C SER A 18 -3.71 30.75 -73.33
N VAL A 19 -4.61 31.53 -72.73
CA VAL A 19 -5.65 31.17 -71.75
C VAL A 19 -5.15 30.71 -70.37
N VAL A 20 -5.05 31.68 -69.47
CA VAL A 20 -5.12 31.46 -68.01
C VAL A 20 -6.56 31.03 -67.69
N VAL A 21 -6.79 29.74 -67.49
CA VAL A 21 -7.90 29.27 -66.67
C VAL A 21 -7.36 29.20 -65.24
N CYS A 22 -7.79 30.12 -64.39
CA CYS A 22 -7.59 30.02 -62.95
C CYS A 22 -8.36 28.80 -62.44
N MET A 23 -7.72 27.62 -62.43
CA MET A 23 -8.12 26.57 -61.51
C MET A 23 -7.42 26.86 -60.20
N ASP A 24 -8.17 27.37 -59.22
CA ASP A 24 -7.71 27.41 -57.84
C ASP A 24 -7.28 25.99 -57.45
N PRO A 25 -6.05 25.78 -56.92
CA PRO A 25 -5.68 24.48 -56.40
C PRO A 25 -6.67 24.14 -55.27
N PRO A 26 -7.25 22.91 -55.23
CA PRO A 26 -8.10 22.54 -54.12
C PRO A 26 -7.29 22.70 -52.85
N LEU A 27 -7.80 23.55 -51.94
CA LEU A 27 -7.18 23.78 -50.63
C LEU A 27 -6.81 22.43 -50.02
N PRO A 28 -5.61 22.30 -49.41
CA PRO A 28 -5.23 21.06 -48.75
C PRO A 28 -6.34 20.72 -47.76
N LYS A 29 -6.95 19.53 -47.91
CA LYS A 29 -7.92 19.02 -46.93
C LYS A 29 -7.19 18.98 -45.60
N VAL A 30 -7.44 19.97 -44.75
CA VAL A 30 -7.04 19.94 -43.36
C VAL A 30 -7.83 18.80 -42.77
N TYR A 31 -7.20 17.62 -42.69
CA TYR A 31 -7.65 16.58 -41.79
C TYR A 31 -7.43 17.13 -40.39
N THR A 32 -8.40 17.91 -39.89
CA THR A 32 -8.56 18.01 -38.45
C THR A 32 -8.82 16.58 -37.99
N ARG A 33 -7.82 15.95 -37.36
CA ARG A 33 -8.13 14.83 -36.49
C ARG A 33 -9.27 15.32 -35.61
N PRO A 34 -10.40 14.61 -35.50
CA PRO A 34 -11.38 14.95 -34.49
C PRO A 34 -10.60 15.02 -33.18
N ILE A 35 -10.62 16.21 -32.57
CA ILE A 35 -10.07 16.41 -31.24
C ILE A 35 -10.80 15.37 -30.40
N SER A 36 -10.09 14.29 -30.02
CA SER A 36 -10.58 13.35 -29.03
C SER A 36 -11.15 14.20 -27.91
N PRO A 37 -12.43 14.04 -27.50
CA PRO A 37 -13.07 14.94 -26.56
C PRO A 37 -12.13 15.12 -25.38
N GLY A 38 -11.56 16.32 -25.28
CA GLY A 38 -10.66 16.67 -24.20
C GLY A 38 -11.47 16.54 -22.93
N LYS A 39 -11.03 15.68 -22.01
CA LYS A 39 -11.67 15.49 -20.70
C LYS A 39 -11.95 16.86 -20.11
N THR A 40 -13.18 17.10 -19.66
CA THR A 40 -13.54 18.39 -19.08
C THR A 40 -12.67 18.67 -17.85
N PRO A 41 -12.42 19.95 -17.48
CA PRO A 41 -11.69 20.29 -16.26
C PRO A 41 -12.27 19.61 -15.01
N GLU A 42 -13.58 19.40 -14.98
CA GLU A 42 -14.28 18.70 -13.91
C GLU A 42 -13.92 17.20 -13.85
N GLU A 43 -13.93 16.50 -14.99
CA GLU A 43 -13.46 15.10 -15.07
C GLU A 43 -11.98 14.96 -14.70
N HIS A 44 -11.17 15.98 -14.99
CA HIS A 44 -9.77 16.01 -14.60
C HIS A 44 -9.60 16.15 -13.08
N ALA A 45 -10.31 17.12 -12.49
CA ALA A 45 -10.31 17.35 -11.05
C ALA A 45 -10.82 16.14 -10.27
N GLU A 46 -11.86 15.45 -10.77
CA GLU A 46 -12.37 14.23 -10.16
C GLU A 46 -11.32 13.10 -10.16
N LYS A 47 -10.58 12.94 -11.25
CA LYS A 47 -9.49 11.95 -11.35
C LYS A 47 -8.35 12.26 -10.38
N VAL A 48 -7.96 13.52 -10.25
CA VAL A 48 -6.97 13.96 -9.25
C VAL A 48 -7.46 13.68 -7.84
N LYS A 49 -8.72 13.99 -7.53
CA LYS A 49 -9.31 13.70 -6.22
C LYS A 49 -9.33 12.20 -5.92
N LYS A 50 -9.73 11.37 -6.88
CA LYS A 50 -9.77 9.92 -6.74
C LYS A 50 -8.38 9.34 -6.50
N ALA A 51 -7.38 9.77 -7.26
CA ALA A 51 -5.98 9.34 -7.09
C ALA A 51 -5.43 9.71 -5.70
N LYS A 52 -5.73 10.90 -5.18
CA LYS A 52 -5.37 11.29 -3.79
C LYS A 52 -5.99 10.36 -2.76
N ILE A 53 -7.30 10.14 -2.84
CA ILE A 53 -8.04 9.28 -1.90
C ILE A 53 -7.50 7.85 -1.94
N GLU A 54 -7.31 7.29 -3.14
CA GLU A 54 -6.83 5.92 -3.31
C GLU A 54 -5.41 5.75 -2.77
N ARG A 55 -4.51 6.71 -3.04
CA ARG A 55 -3.16 6.73 -2.47
C ARG A 55 -3.21 6.70 -0.95
N ASP A 56 -3.99 7.58 -0.33
CA ASP A 56 -4.08 7.67 1.14
C ASP A 56 -4.70 6.41 1.75
N GLN A 57 -5.71 5.81 1.10
CA GLN A 57 -6.27 4.52 1.50
C GLN A 57 -5.25 3.39 1.41
N ASN A 58 -4.44 3.35 0.34
CA ASN A 58 -3.42 2.32 0.15
C ASN A 58 -2.26 2.48 1.14
N TYR A 59 -1.84 3.69 1.48
CA TYR A 59 -0.90 3.92 2.58
C TYR A 59 -1.43 3.38 3.91
N ASN A 60 -2.69 3.69 4.24
CA ASN A 60 -3.31 3.18 5.46
C ASN A 60 -3.39 1.65 5.48
N ARG A 61 -3.69 1.03 4.33
CA ARG A 61 -3.69 -0.43 4.18
C ARG A 61 -2.30 -1.02 4.37
N LEU A 62 -1.28 -0.44 3.74
CA LEU A 62 0.11 -0.89 3.85
C LEU A 62 0.61 -0.78 5.29
N TRP A 63 0.38 0.36 5.93
CA TRP A 63 0.75 0.57 7.34
C TRP A 63 0.03 -0.40 8.29
N LYS A 64 -1.27 -0.62 8.09
CA LYS A 64 -2.04 -1.60 8.86
C LYS A 64 -1.52 -3.02 8.66
N GLY A 65 -1.21 -3.39 7.42
CA GLY A 65 -0.64 -4.70 7.08
C GLY A 65 0.72 -4.92 7.73
N ALA A 66 1.62 -3.93 7.65
CA ALA A 66 2.94 -3.96 8.26
C ALA A 66 2.87 -4.11 9.79
N ASN A 67 1.96 -3.37 10.45
CA ASN A 67 1.78 -3.49 11.90
C ASN A 67 1.23 -4.86 12.33
N ILE A 68 0.27 -5.42 11.58
CA ILE A 68 -0.23 -6.77 11.84
C ILE A 68 0.91 -7.78 11.68
N HIS A 69 1.76 -7.59 10.66
CA HIS A 69 2.89 -8.46 10.42
C HIS A 69 3.89 -8.43 11.56
N TRP A 70 4.37 -7.24 11.91
CA TRP A 70 5.36 -7.05 12.95
C TRP A 70 4.84 -7.57 14.30
N SER A 71 3.59 -7.27 14.65
CA SER A 71 2.98 -7.79 15.88
C SER A 71 2.90 -9.32 15.89
N TYR A 72 2.68 -9.95 14.73
CA TYR A 72 2.67 -11.41 14.62
C TYR A 72 4.09 -11.99 14.74
N GLU A 73 5.10 -11.42 14.07
CA GLU A 73 6.49 -11.86 14.20
C GLU A 73 7.00 -11.71 15.63
N GLU A 74 6.71 -10.60 16.30
CA GLU A 74 7.02 -10.38 17.72
C GLU A 74 6.38 -11.46 18.60
N SER A 75 5.13 -11.85 18.29
CA SER A 75 4.43 -12.89 19.04
C SER A 75 5.05 -14.28 18.84
N VAL A 76 5.54 -14.58 17.63
CA VAL A 76 6.24 -15.84 17.33
C VAL A 76 7.58 -15.87 18.07
N GLU A 77 8.37 -14.81 18.01
CA GLU A 77 9.65 -14.70 18.72
C GLU A 77 9.46 -14.81 20.24
N ALA A 78 8.42 -14.17 20.78
CA ALA A 78 8.07 -14.30 22.19
C ALA A 78 7.69 -15.74 22.57
N ALA A 79 6.99 -16.46 21.68
CA ALA A 79 6.62 -17.85 21.90
C ALA A 79 7.86 -18.75 21.94
N GLU A 80 8.80 -18.55 21.02
CA GLU A 80 10.08 -19.27 21.01
C GLU A 80 10.87 -19.04 22.31
N LYS A 81 11.02 -17.77 22.73
CA LYS A 81 11.68 -17.42 24.00
C LYS A 81 10.98 -18.04 25.21
N ALA A 82 9.66 -18.21 25.15
CA ALA A 82 8.88 -18.83 26.21
C ALA A 82 8.94 -20.38 26.21
N GLY A 83 9.56 -21.00 25.21
CA GLY A 83 9.59 -22.46 25.03
C GLY A 83 8.32 -23.04 24.40
N VAL A 84 7.53 -22.21 23.74
CA VAL A 84 6.29 -22.58 23.03
C VAL A 84 6.46 -22.29 21.52
N GLY A 85 7.64 -22.60 20.98
CA GLY A 85 7.97 -22.38 19.58
C GLY A 85 7.22 -23.30 18.60
N PRO A 86 7.57 -23.25 17.30
CA PRO A 86 7.06 -24.17 16.29
C PRO A 86 7.14 -25.65 16.76
N GLY A 87 6.12 -26.44 16.42
CA GLY A 87 5.98 -27.82 16.89
C GLY A 87 5.30 -28.00 18.26
N ASN A 88 5.08 -26.93 19.04
CA ASN A 88 4.25 -27.03 20.24
C ASN A 88 2.75 -27.09 19.89
N THR A 89 2.00 -28.05 20.44
CA THR A 89 0.55 -28.22 20.20
C THR A 89 -0.29 -26.97 20.49
N HIS A 90 0.14 -26.11 21.41
CA HIS A 90 -0.54 -24.88 21.78
C HIS A 90 0.12 -23.61 21.24
N HIS A 91 1.09 -23.72 20.32
CA HIS A 91 1.82 -22.58 19.74
C HIS A 91 0.89 -21.46 19.23
N LYS A 92 -0.10 -21.82 18.39
CA LYS A 92 -1.04 -20.86 17.80
C LYS A 92 -1.90 -20.15 18.85
N GLU A 93 -2.37 -20.91 19.84
CA GLU A 93 -3.20 -20.39 20.93
C GLU A 93 -2.38 -19.46 21.83
N TRP A 94 -1.14 -19.84 22.12
CA TRP A 94 -0.22 -19.04 22.91
C TRP A 94 0.08 -17.70 22.22
N ILE A 95 0.38 -17.70 20.92
CA ILE A 95 0.57 -16.48 20.11
C ILE A 95 -0.66 -15.57 20.17
N LYS A 96 -1.85 -16.15 20.00
CA LYS A 96 -3.10 -15.38 20.08
C LYS A 96 -3.26 -14.72 21.45
N LYS A 97 -2.96 -15.46 22.52
CA LYS A 97 -3.02 -14.97 23.90
C LYS A 97 -1.97 -13.90 24.18
N TYR A 98 -0.76 -14.03 23.65
CA TYR A 98 0.26 -12.98 23.72
C TYR A 98 -0.25 -11.67 23.10
N GLY A 99 -0.87 -11.74 21.91
CA GLY A 99 -1.51 -10.57 21.29
C GLY A 99 -2.66 -9.97 22.12
N GLU A 100 -3.47 -10.79 22.78
CA GLU A 100 -4.49 -10.34 23.75
C GLU A 100 -3.84 -9.64 24.95
N GLN A 101 -2.75 -10.20 25.48
CA GLN A 101 -2.01 -9.64 26.60
C GLN A 101 -1.42 -8.27 26.27
N GLN A 102 -0.76 -8.13 25.11
CA GLN A 102 -0.18 -6.87 24.65
C GLN A 102 -1.24 -5.78 24.52
N ARG A 103 -2.40 -6.10 23.93
CA ARG A 103 -3.54 -5.17 23.85
C ARG A 103 -4.07 -4.78 25.22
N ALA A 104 -4.19 -5.73 26.15
CA ALA A 104 -4.63 -5.45 27.51
C ALA A 104 -3.64 -4.53 28.25
N GLN A 105 -2.34 -4.79 28.13
CA GLN A 105 -1.28 -3.95 28.70
C GLN A 105 -1.30 -2.54 28.11
N HIS A 106 -1.43 -2.42 26.79
CA HIS A 106 -1.50 -1.12 26.12
C HIS A 106 -2.73 -0.33 26.59
N ASN A 107 -3.90 -0.96 26.67
CA ASN A 107 -5.12 -0.31 27.15
C ASN A 107 -4.99 0.17 28.60
N PHE A 108 -4.44 -0.66 29.49
CA PHE A 108 -4.13 -0.25 30.86
C PHE A 108 -3.21 0.97 30.91
N LYS A 109 -2.07 0.91 30.20
CA LYS A 109 -1.08 1.99 30.15
C LYS A 109 -1.67 3.28 29.57
N ARG A 110 -2.50 3.18 28.52
CA ARG A 110 -3.15 4.32 27.87
C ARG A 110 -4.08 5.06 28.83
N HIS A 111 -4.98 4.36 29.52
CA HIS A 111 -5.90 5.00 30.48
C HIS A 111 -5.13 5.61 31.66
N LYS A 112 -4.13 4.90 32.20
CA LYS A 112 -3.28 5.41 33.29
C LYS A 112 -2.46 6.63 32.88
N ARG A 113 -1.96 6.68 31.64
CA ARG A 113 -1.23 7.85 31.11
C ARG A 113 -2.18 9.02 30.88
N MET A 114 -3.34 8.76 30.28
CA MET A 114 -4.31 9.80 29.98
C MET A 114 -4.88 10.44 31.26
N SER A 115 -5.10 9.66 32.33
CA SER A 115 -5.50 10.22 33.62
C SER A 115 -4.46 11.21 34.18
N LYS A 116 -3.17 10.96 33.93
CA LYS A 116 -2.09 11.87 34.36
C LYS A 116 -1.94 13.11 33.48
N ILE A 117 -2.31 13.02 32.21
CA ILE A 117 -2.25 14.15 31.27
C ILE A 117 -3.42 15.10 31.55
N LEU A 118 -4.63 14.56 31.74
CA LEU A 118 -5.85 15.34 31.93
C LEU A 118 -6.10 15.71 33.40
N LYS A 119 -5.05 15.91 34.21
CA LYS A 119 -5.19 16.19 35.65
C LYS A 119 -6.04 17.43 35.95
N ASP A 120 -5.98 18.42 35.06
CA ASP A 120 -6.74 19.67 35.20
C ASP A 120 -8.23 19.48 34.90
N HIS A 121 -8.61 18.34 34.31
CA HIS A 121 -10.00 17.89 34.13
C HIS A 121 -10.31 16.78 35.15
N SER A 122 -10.53 17.18 36.41
CA SER A 122 -10.58 16.29 37.58
C SER A 122 -11.51 15.08 37.41
N GLU A 123 -12.70 15.27 36.84
CA GLU A 123 -13.69 14.20 36.59
C GLU A 123 -13.20 13.19 35.55
N VAL A 124 -12.69 13.69 34.42
CA VAL A 124 -12.17 12.85 33.33
C VAL A 124 -10.92 12.09 33.77
N SER A 125 -10.00 12.76 34.49
CA SER A 125 -8.83 12.14 35.09
C SER A 125 -9.22 11.00 36.03
N LYS A 126 -10.19 11.23 36.92
CA LYS A 126 -10.67 10.23 37.88
C LYS A 126 -11.29 9.03 37.16
N ALA A 127 -12.18 9.25 36.19
CA ALA A 127 -12.81 8.17 35.42
C ALA A 127 -11.77 7.32 34.66
N LEU A 128 -10.77 7.95 34.03
CA LEU A 128 -9.68 7.24 33.35
C LEU A 128 -8.81 6.44 34.32
N TYR A 129 -8.54 7.00 35.50
CA TYR A 129 -7.76 6.32 36.52
C TYR A 129 -8.50 5.09 37.06
N GLU A 130 -9.79 5.21 37.38
CA GLU A 130 -10.64 4.10 37.82
C GLU A 130 -10.72 3.01 36.75
N ARG A 131 -10.91 3.39 35.48
CA ARG A 131 -10.88 2.45 34.35
C ARG A 131 -9.53 1.73 34.26
N SER A 132 -8.42 2.43 34.45
CA SER A 132 -7.09 1.80 34.48
C SER A 132 -6.95 0.78 35.61
N ARG A 133 -7.52 1.05 36.79
CA ARG A 133 -7.52 0.10 37.92
C ARG A 133 -8.30 -1.17 37.59
N ALA A 134 -9.47 -1.03 36.97
CA ALA A 134 -10.27 -2.17 36.52
C ALA A 134 -9.52 -3.05 35.51
N LEU A 135 -8.78 -2.42 34.58
CA LEU A 135 -8.03 -3.13 33.54
C LEU A 135 -6.72 -3.78 34.04
N LYS A 136 -6.19 -3.35 35.21
CA LYS A 136 -4.86 -3.75 35.71
C LYS A 136 -4.68 -5.27 35.84
N ARG A 137 -5.76 -6.02 36.15
CA ARG A 137 -5.72 -7.47 36.41
C ARG A 137 -5.83 -8.34 35.15
N ILE A 138 -6.23 -7.76 34.01
CA ILE A 138 -6.45 -8.50 32.78
C ILE A 138 -5.13 -9.11 32.24
N PRO A 139 -4.01 -8.35 32.14
CA PRO A 139 -2.76 -8.92 31.64
C PRO A 139 -2.23 -10.11 32.44
N SER A 140 -2.39 -10.09 33.78
CA SER A 140 -1.96 -11.20 34.64
C SER A 140 -2.84 -12.44 34.48
N HIS A 141 -4.15 -12.25 34.28
CA HIS A 141 -5.05 -13.37 33.99
C HIS A 141 -4.68 -14.04 32.66
N ILE A 142 -4.39 -13.24 31.62
CA ILE A 142 -3.97 -13.77 30.32
C ILE A 142 -2.60 -14.47 30.44
N GLN A 143 -1.66 -13.93 31.21
CA GLN A 143 -0.37 -14.58 31.47
C GLN A 143 -0.58 -15.98 32.07
N SER A 144 -1.46 -16.12 33.07
CA SER A 144 -1.75 -17.42 33.67
C SER A 144 -2.32 -18.42 32.66
N GLN A 145 -3.18 -17.97 31.73
CA GLN A 145 -3.66 -18.81 30.63
C GLN A 145 -2.52 -19.24 29.71
N MET A 146 -1.59 -18.34 29.39
CA MET A 146 -0.42 -18.65 28.57
C MET A 146 0.53 -19.65 29.24
N ASP A 147 0.73 -19.54 30.56
CA ASP A 147 1.54 -20.48 31.33
C ASP A 147 0.90 -21.87 31.35
N GLN A 148 -0.44 -21.95 31.43
CA GLN A 148 -1.16 -23.22 31.31
C GLN A 148 -0.99 -23.86 29.92
N LEU A 149 -1.07 -23.06 28.85
CA LEU A 149 -0.85 -23.55 27.48
C LEU A 149 0.58 -24.07 27.31
N LYS A 150 1.57 -23.35 27.84
CA LYS A 150 2.96 -23.78 27.85
C LYS A 150 3.12 -25.15 28.53
N ASN A 151 2.55 -25.31 29.72
CA ASN A 151 2.71 -26.53 30.52
C ASN A 151 1.96 -27.75 29.94
N LYS A 152 0.87 -27.52 29.20
CA LYS A 152 0.12 -28.58 28.51
C LYS A 152 0.70 -28.95 27.14
N GLY A 153 1.56 -28.09 26.60
CA GLY A 153 2.14 -28.23 25.27
C GLY A 153 3.02 -29.46 25.16
N LYS A 154 2.81 -30.22 24.08
CA LYS A 154 3.72 -31.28 23.64
C LYS A 154 4.41 -30.83 22.37
N HIS A 155 5.66 -31.25 22.19
CA HIS A 155 6.39 -30.96 20.96
C HIS A 155 6.21 -32.11 19.97
N ASP A 156 5.87 -31.79 18.72
CA ASP A 156 5.78 -32.70 17.59
C ASP A 156 6.54 -32.08 16.39
N GLN A 157 7.46 -32.86 15.83
CA GLN A 157 8.28 -32.44 14.70
C GLN A 157 7.45 -32.23 13.42
N ARG A 158 6.39 -33.01 13.18
CA ARG A 158 5.50 -32.79 12.02
C ARG A 158 4.74 -31.48 12.17
N LEU A 159 4.28 -31.20 13.38
CA LEU A 159 3.60 -29.94 13.69
C LEU A 159 4.55 -28.73 13.54
N LYS A 160 5.86 -28.94 13.74
CA LYS A 160 6.87 -27.91 13.50
C LYS A 160 6.91 -27.51 12.03
N GLU A 161 6.98 -28.49 11.15
CA GLU A 161 6.97 -28.28 9.69
C GLU A 161 5.69 -27.55 9.24
N ASP A 162 4.53 -27.94 9.77
CA ASP A 162 3.26 -27.26 9.50
C ASP A 162 3.26 -25.79 9.95
N HIS A 163 3.78 -25.51 11.15
CA HIS A 163 3.87 -24.14 11.67
C HIS A 163 4.84 -23.27 10.84
N ASP A 164 6.00 -23.81 10.49
CA ASP A 164 7.01 -23.12 9.69
C ASP A 164 6.48 -22.84 8.28
N TYR A 165 5.82 -23.82 7.66
CA TYR A 165 5.19 -23.65 6.35
C TYR A 165 4.07 -22.60 6.37
N GLU A 166 3.18 -22.64 7.38
CA GLU A 166 2.12 -21.66 7.54
C GLU A 166 2.68 -20.24 7.72
N PHE A 167 3.74 -20.09 8.53
CA PHE A 167 4.44 -18.82 8.71
C PHE A 167 4.98 -18.29 7.38
N TYR A 168 5.68 -19.15 6.62
CA TYR A 168 6.23 -18.82 5.31
C TYR A 168 5.16 -18.37 4.31
N VAL A 169 4.06 -19.13 4.17
CA VAL A 169 2.97 -18.82 3.24
C VAL A 169 2.31 -17.48 3.59
N LYS A 170 2.04 -17.23 4.87
CA LYS A 170 1.46 -15.95 5.32
C LYS A 170 2.39 -14.78 5.07
N ARG A 171 3.70 -14.94 5.30
CA ARG A 171 4.70 -13.89 5.03
C ARG A 171 4.78 -13.59 3.54
N ARG A 172 4.85 -14.61 2.68
CA ARG A 172 4.87 -14.45 1.23
C ARG A 172 3.63 -13.72 0.71
N LYS A 173 2.44 -14.11 1.14
CA LYS A 173 1.18 -13.46 0.74
C LYS A 173 1.17 -11.97 1.11
N ARG A 174 1.61 -11.62 2.32
CA ARG A 174 1.71 -10.22 2.75
C ARG A 174 2.72 -9.41 1.96
N ASN A 175 3.87 -9.99 1.63
CA ASN A 175 4.86 -9.32 0.78
C ASN A 175 4.26 -9.01 -0.58
N GLN A 176 3.56 -9.97 -1.20
CA GLN A 176 2.85 -9.75 -2.46
C GLN A 176 1.80 -8.64 -2.35
N GLU A 177 0.99 -8.64 -1.29
CA GLU A 177 0.01 -7.56 -1.04
C GLU A 177 0.71 -6.19 -0.86
N SER A 178 1.84 -6.15 -0.16
CA SER A 178 2.65 -4.94 0.04
C SER A 178 3.23 -4.43 -1.27
N ASP A 179 3.74 -5.30 -2.12
CA ASP A 179 4.31 -4.96 -3.42
C ASP A 179 3.22 -4.36 -4.35
N VAL A 180 2.04 -4.99 -4.37
CA VAL A 180 0.89 -4.49 -5.14
C VAL A 180 0.46 -3.11 -4.64
N LEU A 181 0.30 -2.93 -3.33
CA LEU A 181 -0.09 -1.63 -2.77
C LEU A 181 0.95 -0.56 -3.05
N SER A 182 2.24 -0.90 -2.90
CA SER A 182 3.35 0.02 -3.18
C SER A 182 3.37 0.45 -4.65
N GLY A 183 3.13 -0.48 -5.58
CA GLY A 183 3.02 -0.17 -7.01
C GLY A 183 1.88 0.79 -7.33
N VAL A 184 0.70 0.61 -6.71
CA VAL A 184 -0.45 1.51 -6.91
C VAL A 184 -0.19 2.89 -6.30
N ILE A 185 0.42 2.96 -5.11
CA ILE A 185 0.82 4.22 -4.48
C ILE A 185 1.75 5.00 -5.42
N PHE A 186 2.81 4.34 -5.91
CA PHE A 186 3.78 4.95 -6.81
C PHE A 186 3.15 5.46 -8.11
N ALA A 187 2.25 4.67 -8.73
CA ALA A 187 1.53 5.10 -9.92
C ALA A 187 0.66 6.34 -9.66
N ASN A 188 -0.01 6.40 -8.51
CA ASN A 188 -0.80 7.55 -8.11
C ASN A 188 0.08 8.77 -7.80
N GLU A 189 1.25 8.60 -7.20
CA GLU A 189 2.21 9.69 -7.00
C GLU A 189 2.66 10.30 -8.32
N ILE A 190 3.09 9.48 -9.29
CA ILE A 190 3.47 9.94 -10.64
C ILE A 190 2.31 10.69 -11.31
N PHE A 191 1.09 10.17 -11.18
CA PHE A 191 -0.09 10.83 -11.75
C PHE A 191 -0.32 12.20 -11.10
N LEU A 192 -0.23 12.28 -9.77
CA LEU A 192 -0.43 13.51 -9.02
C LEU A 192 0.66 14.55 -9.24
N GLU A 193 1.92 14.14 -9.43
CA GLU A 193 3.01 15.06 -9.80
C GLU A 193 2.76 15.71 -11.17
N LYS A 194 2.25 14.93 -12.14
CA LYS A 194 1.97 15.43 -13.50
C LYS A 194 0.70 16.28 -13.60
N HIS A 195 -0.26 16.08 -12.71
CA HIS A 195 -1.62 16.60 -12.85
C HIS A 195 -2.16 17.35 -11.63
N GLY A 196 -1.41 17.42 -10.53
CA GLY A 196 -1.87 17.97 -9.25
C GLY A 196 -1.58 19.46 -9.03
N HIS A 197 -0.91 20.13 -9.97
CA HIS A 197 -0.49 21.53 -9.88
C HIS A 197 -1.39 22.51 -10.67
N GLN A 198 -2.60 22.11 -11.08
CA GLN A 198 -3.58 22.97 -11.74
C GLN A 198 -4.63 23.49 -10.78
#